data_AF-A0A1E7N7I8-F1
#
_entry.id   AF-A0A1E7N7I8-F1
#
_cell.length_a   1.000
_cell.length_b   1.000
_cell.length_c   1.000
_cell.angle_alpha   90.00
_cell.angle_beta   90.00
_cell.angle_gamma   90.00
#
_symmetry.space_group_name_H-M   'P 1'
#
loop_
_entity.id
_entity.type
_entity.pdbx_description
1 polymer ?
#
loop_
_entity_poly.entity_id
_entity_poly.type
_entity_poly.pdbx_seq_one_letter_code
_entity_poly.pdbx_strand_id
1 'polypeptide(L)' 'MGELSERDRAVLALEGRQWRTAGAKERAIREELGLSSTRYYQVLNGLLDREEALAFAPVLVNRLRRVREGRRAAR' A
#
# COMPACT_ATOMS: atom_id res chain seq x y z
N MET A 1 -10.59 15.42 -9.20
CA MET A 1 -9.57 15.44 -8.13
C MET A 1 -10.14 14.62 -6.99
N GLY A 2 -9.80 13.33 -6.92
CA GLY A 2 -10.35 12.43 -5.91
C GLY A 2 -9.39 12.37 -4.74
N GLU A 3 -9.65 13.12 -3.68
CA GLU A 3 -8.77 13.12 -2.51
C GLU A 3 -8.60 11.71 -1.94
N LEU A 4 -7.37 11.37 -1.54
CA LEU A 4 -7.12 10.13 -0.81
C LEU A 4 -7.95 10.13 0.47
N SER A 5 -8.77 9.09 0.62
CA SER A 5 -9.48 8.83 1.88
C SER A 5 -8.48 8.64 3.02
N GLU A 6 -8.88 8.90 4.26
CA GLU A 6 -8.05 8.63 5.44
C GLU A 6 -7.52 7.19 5.45
N ARG A 7 -8.36 6.23 5.01
CA ARG A 7 -7.95 4.84 4.85
C ARG A 7 -6.83 4.67 3.82
N ASP A 8 -6.89 5.38 2.70
CA ASP A 8 -5.90 5.29 1.64
C ASP A 8 -4.55 5.85 2.09
N ARG A 9 -4.59 6.99 2.81
CA ARG A 9 -3.40 7.58 3.43
C ARG A 9 -2.79 6.66 4.48
N ALA A 10 -3.62 6.02 5.31
CA ALA A 10 -3.17 5.08 6.33
C ALA A 10 -2.54 3.81 5.71
N VAL A 11 -3.07 3.31 4.60
CA VAL A 11 -2.47 2.21 3.83
C VAL A 11 -1.06 2.58 3.34
N LEU A 12 -0.89 3.77 2.75
CA LEU A 12 0.42 4.25 2.31
C LEU A 12 1.38 4.48 3.49
N ALA A 13 0.88 5.00 4.60
CA ALA A 13 1.69 5.21 5.81
C ALA A 13 2.20 3.88 6.40
N LEU A 14 1.37 2.83 6.43
CA LEU A 14 1.75 1.49 6.87
C LEU A 14 2.84 0.87 5.98
N GLU A 15 2.77 1.05 4.64
CA GLU A 15 3.84 0.59 3.73
C GLU A 15 5.16 1.35 3.93
N GLY A 16 5.11 2.61 4.38
CA GLY A 16 6.30 3.38 4.71
C GLY A 16 7.01 2.89 5.98
N ARG A 17 6.33 2.15 6.86
CA ARG A 17 6.90 1.65 8.13
C ARG A 17 7.82 0.45 7.90
N GLN A 18 8.85 0.36 8.74
CA GLN A 18 9.72 -0.82 8.79
C GLN A 18 9.09 -1.90 9.65
N TRP A 19 8.85 -3.07 9.05
CA TRP A 19 8.26 -4.23 9.73
C TRP A 19 9.32 -5.30 9.94
N ARG A 20 9.45 -5.79 11.18
CA ARG A 20 10.40 -6.87 11.52
C ARG A 20 10.00 -8.21 10.90
N THR A 21 8.72 -8.50 10.80
CA THR A 21 8.19 -9.74 10.20
C THR A 21 6.92 -9.47 9.41
N ALA A 22 6.63 -10.32 8.42
CA ALA A 22 5.38 -10.25 7.65
C ALA A 22 4.15 -10.34 8.55
N GLY A 23 4.18 -11.19 9.58
CA GLY A 23 3.09 -11.32 10.54
C GLY A 23 2.87 -10.07 11.41
N ALA A 24 3.92 -9.30 11.73
CA ALA A 24 3.77 -8.03 12.44
C ALA A 24 3.02 -7.00 11.60
N LYS A 25 3.33 -6.94 10.30
CA LYS A 25 2.62 -6.08 9.34
C LYS A 25 1.14 -6.49 9.23
N GLU A 26 0.85 -7.78 9.08
CA GLU A 26 -0.53 -8.25 8.96
C GLU A 26 -1.38 -7.99 10.20
N ARG A 27 -0.78 -8.08 11.40
CA ARG A 27 -1.46 -7.69 12.64
C ARG A 27 -1.79 -6.20 12.65
N ALA A 28 -0.81 -5.35 12.36
CA ALA A 28 -1.05 -3.91 12.29
C ALA A 28 -2.09 -3.51 11.23
N ILE A 29 -2.10 -4.18 10.07
CA ILE A 29 -3.14 -3.98 9.05
C ILE A 29 -4.53 -4.30 9.61
N ARG A 30 -4.68 -5.41 10.36
CA ARG A 30 -5.95 -5.77 10.99
C ARG A 30 -6.33 -4.81 12.12
N GLU A 31 -5.39 -4.43 12.97
CA GLU A 31 -5.64 -3.60 14.15
C GLU A 31 -5.85 -2.12 13.79
N GLU A 32 -5.02 -1.56 12.92
CA GLU A 32 -5.09 -0.13 12.55
C GLU A 32 -6.12 0.15 11.45
N LEU A 33 -6.25 -0.74 10.45
CA LEU A 33 -7.16 -0.51 9.31
C LEU A 33 -8.47 -1.32 9.36
N GLY A 34 -8.56 -2.31 10.25
CA GLY A 34 -9.68 -3.25 10.27
C GLY A 34 -9.79 -4.08 8.98
N LEU A 35 -8.69 -4.25 8.24
CA LEU A 35 -8.68 -4.92 6.94
C LEU A 35 -8.05 -6.32 7.02
N SER A 36 -8.56 -7.24 6.20
CA SER A 36 -7.85 -8.48 5.92
C SER A 36 -6.63 -8.22 5.01
N SER A 37 -5.61 -9.06 5.08
CA SER A 37 -4.42 -8.95 4.23
C SER A 37 -4.77 -8.89 2.74
N THR A 38 -5.73 -9.70 2.29
CA THR A 38 -6.21 -9.70 0.91
C THR A 38 -6.81 -8.36 0.51
N ARG A 39 -7.73 -7.81 1.33
CA ARG A 39 -8.38 -6.53 1.02
C ARG A 39 -7.39 -5.38 1.09
N TYR A 40 -6.41 -5.43 1.99
CA TYR A 40 -5.33 -4.47 2.07
C TYR A 40 -4.52 -4.41 0.76
N TYR A 41 -4.09 -5.56 0.23
CA TYR A 41 -3.35 -5.58 -1.03
C TYR A 41 -4.21 -5.19 -2.25
N GLN A 42 -5.52 -5.43 -2.22
CA GLN A 42 -6.44 -4.93 -3.26
C GLN A 42 -6.50 -3.40 -3.25
N VAL A 43 -6.70 -2.80 -2.08
CA VAL A 43 -6.70 -1.33 -1.92
C VAL A 43 -5.35 -0.76 -2.34
N LEU A 44 -4.25 -1.31 -1.80
CA LEU A 44 -2.90 -0.86 -2.14
C LEU A 44 -2.66 -0.89 -3.65
N ASN A 45 -2.99 -1.98 -4.33
CA ASN A 45 -2.82 -2.08 -5.77
C ASN A 45 -3.62 -1.02 -6.54
N GLY A 46 -4.86 -0.73 -6.11
CA GLY A 46 -5.66 0.34 -6.70
C GLY A 46 -5.06 1.73 -6.45
N LEU A 47 -4.47 1.97 -5.29
CA LEU A 47 -3.79 3.23 -4.97
C LEU A 47 -2.54 3.46 -5.81
N LEU A 48 -1.79 2.40 -6.16
CA LEU A 48 -0.60 2.53 -7.00
C LEU A 48 -0.88 3.06 -8.41
N ASP A 49 -2.13 3.01 -8.86
CA ASP A 49 -2.57 3.50 -10.17
C ASP A 49 -3.22 4.90 -10.09
N ARG A 50 -3.33 5.49 -8.89
CA ARG A 50 -3.91 6.82 -8.67
C ARG A 50 -2.82 7.90 -8.58
N GLU A 51 -3.07 9.05 -9.22
CA GLU A 51 -2.18 10.20 -9.17
C GLU A 51 -2.09 10.80 -7.76
N GLU A 52 -3.17 10.73 -6.97
CA GLU A 52 -3.20 11.29 -5.62
C GLU A 52 -2.28 10.52 -4.65
N ALA A 53 -2.13 9.20 -4.85
CA ALA A 53 -1.16 8.40 -4.09
C ALA A 53 0.29 8.80 -4.43
N LEU A 54 0.55 9.07 -5.71
CA LEU A 54 1.83 9.59 -6.20
C LEU A 54 2.14 10.97 -5.61
N ALA A 55 1.15 11.85 -5.51
CA ALA A 55 1.32 13.17 -4.90
C ALA A 55 1.61 13.08 -3.40
N PHE A 56 0.99 12.12 -2.69
CA PHE A 56 1.19 11.94 -1.25
C PHE A 56 2.54 11.29 -0.89
N ALA A 57 2.91 10.20 -1.58
CA ALA A 57 4.12 9.44 -1.28
C ALA A 57 4.84 8.97 -2.56
N PRO A 58 5.42 9.89 -3.36
CA PRO A 58 5.91 9.58 -4.71
C PRO A 58 6.99 8.49 -4.72
N VAL A 59 7.93 8.54 -3.79
CA VAL A 59 9.03 7.56 -3.70
C VAL A 59 8.51 6.16 -3.35
N LEU A 60 7.59 6.08 -2.39
CA LEU A 60 7.00 4.83 -1.94
C LEU A 60 6.16 4.19 -3.05
N VAL A 61 5.29 4.98 -3.69
CA VAL A 61 4.43 4.51 -4.77
C VAL A 61 5.25 4.02 -5.95
N ASN A 62 6.27 4.77 -6.40
CA ASN A 62 7.13 4.32 -7.50
C ASN A 62 7.91 3.03 -7.15
N ARG A 63 8.42 2.89 -5.93
CA ARG A 63 9.06 1.65 -5.46
C ARG A 63 8.10 0.47 -5.53
N LEU A 64 6.87 0.64 -5.04
CA LEU A 64 5.86 -0.42 -5.03
C LEU A 64 5.38 -0.77 -6.45
N ARG A 65 5.21 0.21 -7.34
CA ARG A 65 4.91 0.00 -8.75
C ARG A 65 5.98 -0.87 -9.41
N ARG A 66 7.27 -0.55 -9.19
CA ARG A 66 8.39 -1.33 -9.73
C ARG A 66 8.41 -2.77 -9.21
N VAL A 67 8.15 -2.98 -7.92
CA VAL A 67 8.04 -4.33 -7.34
C VAL A 67 6.87 -5.11 -7.97
N ARG A 68 5.73 -4.46 -8.20
CA ARG A 68 4.57 -5.06 -8.86
C ARG A 68 4.87 -5.45 -10.30
N GLU A 69 5.57 -4.60 -11.05
CA GLU A 69 6.00 -4.88 -12.42
C GLU A 69 7.01 -6.03 -12.48
N GLY A 70 7.99 -6.07 -11.58
CA GLY A 70 8.93 -7.18 -11.49
C GLY A 70 8.25 -8.53 -11.20
N ARG A 71 7.21 -8.53 -10.34
CA ARG A 71 6.40 -9.75 -10.10
C ARG A 71 5.56 -10.17 -11.30
N ARG A 72 5.12 -9.23 -12.14
CA ARG A 72 4.37 -9.53 -13.38
C ARG A 72 5.28 -10.09 -14.47
N ALA A 73 6.50 -9.57 -14.58
CA ALA A 73 7.48 -10.04 -15.57
C ALA A 73 8.08 -11.43 -15.24
N ALA A 74 8.00 -11.88 -13.99
CA ALA A 74 8.48 -13.19 -13.55
C ALA A 74 7.46 -14.33 -13.71
N ARG A 75 6.27 -14.04 -14.26
CA ARG A 75 5.25 -15.03 -14.65
C ARG A 75 5.34 -15.30 -16.14
#